data_AF-A0A2S9DA63-F1
#
_entry.id   AF-A0A2S9DA63-F1
#
_cell.length_a   1.000
_cell.length_b   1.000
_cell.length_c   1.000
_cell.angle_alpha   90.00
_cell.angle_beta   90.00
_cell.angle_gamma   90.00
#
_symmetry.space_group_name_H-M   'P 1'
#
loop_
_entity.id
_entity.type
_entity.pdbx_description
1 polymer ?
#
loop_
_entity_poly.entity_id
_entity_poly.type
_entity_poly.pdbx_seq_one_letter_code
_entity_poly.pdbx_strand_id
1 'polypeptide(L)'
;MLAALITEVIATFFFLFIIMRVTAPGALPGFAPLSIGLALTLIHFISIPVTNTSVNPARSTGPALFAGMAHLEQLWLFWVAPIAGGILGALAARALDERTPSTQQ
;
A
#
# COMPACT_ATOMS: atom_id res chain seq x y z
N MET A 1 3.87 1.02 19.04
CA MET A 1 4.72 1.11 17.84
C MET A 1 4.76 -0.19 17.03
N LEU A 2 4.97 -1.37 17.63
CA LEU A 2 4.99 -2.63 16.87
C LEU A 2 3.71 -2.88 16.06
N ALA A 3 2.54 -2.72 16.67
CA ALA A 3 1.26 -2.87 15.98
C ALA A 3 1.13 -1.93 14.77
N ALA A 4 1.49 -0.64 14.93
CA ALA A 4 1.49 0.34 13.84
C ALA A 4 2.42 -0.07 12.68
N LEU A 5 3.65 -0.52 12.99
CA LEU A 5 4.59 -0.99 11.98
C LEU A 5 4.03 -2.18 11.19
N ILE A 6 3.53 -3.21 11.89
CA ILE A 6 2.98 -4.41 11.27
C ILE A 6 1.76 -4.06 10.41
N THR A 7 0.84 -3.28 10.95
CA THR A 7 -0.39 -2.86 10.24
C THR A 7 -0.06 -2.09 8.96
N GLU A 8 0.83 -1.09 9.02
CA GLU A 8 1.16 -0.27 7.84
C GLU A 8 1.95 -1.06 6.78
N VAL A 9 2.86 -1.95 7.18
CA VAL A 9 3.57 -2.84 6.24
C VAL A 9 2.60 -3.79 5.55
N ILE A 10 1.76 -4.50 6.30
CA ILE A 10 0.83 -5.50 5.73
C ILE A 10 -0.26 -4.82 4.89
N ALA A 11 -0.83 -3.71 5.35
CA ALA A 11 -1.84 -2.99 4.60
C ALA A 11 -1.28 -2.48 3.25
N THR A 12 -0.08 -1.89 3.28
CA THR A 12 0.55 -1.38 2.05
C THR A 12 1.02 -2.51 1.14
N PHE A 13 1.48 -3.64 1.70
CA PHE A 13 1.74 -4.87 0.94
C PHE A 13 0.54 -5.28 0.10
N PHE A 14 -0.64 -5.44 0.72
CA PHE A 14 -1.83 -5.83 0.00
C PHE A 14 -2.28 -4.76 -1.00
N PHE A 15 -2.13 -3.48 -0.66
CA PHE A 15 -2.51 -2.39 -1.56
C PHE A 15 -1.72 -2.43 -2.86
N LEU A 16 -0.38 -2.52 -2.79
CA LEU A 16 0.47 -2.57 -3.99
C LEU A 16 0.35 -3.90 -4.72
N PHE A 17 0.19 -5.01 -4.00
CA PHE A 17 -0.09 -6.30 -4.60
C PHE A 17 -1.36 -6.25 -5.47
N ILE A 18 -2.46 -5.73 -4.92
CA ILE A 18 -3.74 -5.59 -5.64
C ILE A 18 -3.57 -4.67 -6.85
N ILE A 19 -2.96 -3.48 -6.68
CA ILE A 19 -2.71 -2.54 -7.77
C ILE A 19 -1.99 -3.24 -8.93
N MET A 20 -0.91 -3.98 -8.64
CA MET A 20 -0.15 -4.66 -9.68
C MET A 20 -0.95 -5.76 -10.37
N ARG A 21 -1.71 -6.56 -9.62
CA ARG A 21 -2.50 -7.66 -10.20
C ARG A 21 -3.67 -7.16 -11.05
N VAL A 22 -4.35 -6.10 -10.65
CA VAL A 22 -5.51 -5.57 -11.40
C VAL A 22 -5.13 -4.66 -12.57
N THR A 23 -3.87 -4.25 -12.66
CA THR A 23 -3.33 -3.47 -13.78
C THR A 23 -2.41 -4.28 -14.70
N ALA A 24 -2.11 -5.53 -14.35
CA ALA A 24 -1.31 -6.42 -15.18
C ALA A 24 -2.05 -6.76 -16.51
N PRO A 25 -1.31 -6.99 -17.61
CA PRO A 25 -1.95 -7.47 -18.84
C PRO A 25 -2.70 -8.80 -18.63
N GLY A 26 -3.89 -8.93 -19.23
CA GLY A 26 -4.79 -10.06 -18.97
C GLY A 26 -5.73 -9.87 -17.78
N ALA A 27 -5.57 -8.81 -16.97
CA ALA A 27 -6.60 -8.39 -16.02
C ALA A 27 -7.83 -7.84 -16.75
N LEU A 28 -9.00 -7.89 -16.08
CA LEU A 28 -10.28 -7.44 -16.65
C LEU A 28 -10.25 -5.92 -16.92
N PRO A 29 -10.37 -5.48 -18.20
CA PRO A 29 -10.29 -4.05 -18.53
C PRO A 29 -11.37 -3.23 -17.85
N GLY A 30 -11.01 -2.03 -17.38
CA GLY A 30 -11.94 -1.08 -16.75
C GLY A 30 -12.22 -1.30 -15.26
N PHE A 31 -11.82 -2.42 -14.66
CA PHE A 31 -12.09 -2.70 -13.24
C PHE A 31 -11.01 -2.20 -12.26
N ALA A 32 -9.82 -1.84 -12.75
CA ALA A 32 -8.72 -1.41 -11.89
C ALA A 32 -9.10 -0.26 -10.92
N PRO A 33 -9.78 0.83 -11.34
CA PRO A 33 -10.15 1.90 -10.41
C PRO A 33 -11.06 1.43 -9.28
N LEU A 34 -12.04 0.58 -9.59
CA LEU A 34 -12.99 0.04 -8.60
C LEU A 34 -12.26 -0.87 -7.60
N SER A 35 -11.43 -1.79 -8.08
CA SER A 35 -10.67 -2.70 -7.22
C SER A 35 -9.70 -1.95 -6.31
N ILE A 36 -8.98 -0.97 -6.83
CA ILE A 36 -8.03 -0.16 -6.05
C ILE A 36 -8.77 0.69 -5.00
N GLY A 37 -9.89 1.31 -5.38
CA GLY A 37 -10.71 2.09 -4.46
C GLY A 37 -11.28 1.25 -3.32
N LEU A 38 -11.87 0.09 -3.63
CA LEU A 38 -12.41 -0.82 -2.62
C LEU A 38 -11.32 -1.40 -1.72
N ALA A 39 -10.13 -1.71 -2.27
CA ALA A 39 -8.98 -2.15 -1.47
C ALA A 39 -8.57 -1.07 -0.45
N LEU A 40 -8.49 0.20 -0.88
CA LEU A 40 -8.19 1.31 0.03
C LEU A 40 -9.28 1.50 1.09
N THR A 41 -10.56 1.39 0.73
CA THR A 41 -11.68 1.44 1.69
C THR A 41 -11.58 0.34 2.74
N LEU A 42 -11.30 -0.90 2.33
CA LEU A 42 -11.12 -2.02 3.25
C LEU A 42 -9.94 -1.79 4.20
N ILE A 43 -8.82 -1.29 3.69
CA ILE A 43 -7.66 -0.93 4.50
C ILE A 43 -8.06 0.07 5.59
N HIS A 44 -8.88 1.07 5.28
CA HIS A 44 -9.37 2.04 6.26
C HIS A 44 -10.23 1.40 7.35
N PHE A 45 -11.15 0.50 6.99
CA PHE A 45 -11.97 -0.21 7.98
C PHE A 45 -11.14 -1.01 8.99
N ILE A 46 -9.96 -1.48 8.59
CA ILE A 46 -9.08 -2.27 9.45
C ILE A 46 -8.12 -1.37 10.27
N SER A 47 -7.51 -0.37 9.63
CA SER A 47 -6.32 0.31 10.18
C SER A 47 -6.59 1.66 10.83
N ILE A 48 -7.77 2.28 10.65
CA ILE A 48 -8.10 3.56 11.31
C ILE A 48 -7.91 3.48 12.84
N PRO A 49 -8.40 2.44 13.55
CA PRO A 49 -8.25 2.37 15.00
C PRO A 49 -6.80 2.19 15.48
N VAL A 50 -5.88 1.79 14.60
CA VAL A 50 -4.47 1.50 14.95
C VAL A 50 -3.56 2.69 14.67
N THR A 51 -3.68 3.29 13.48
CA THR A 51 -2.76 4.34 12.99
C THR A 51 -3.45 5.53 12.36
N ASN A 52 -4.79 5.58 12.37
CA ASN A 52 -5.58 6.50 11.56
C ASN A 52 -5.34 6.34 10.04
N THR A 53 -4.81 5.18 9.63
CA THR A 53 -4.49 4.75 8.26
C THR A 53 -3.60 5.73 7.49
N SER A 54 -2.32 5.40 7.37
CA SER A 54 -1.43 6.07 6.42
C SER A 54 -1.48 5.42 5.04
N VAL A 55 -0.81 4.27 4.88
CA VAL A 55 -0.46 3.57 3.62
C VAL A 55 0.09 4.46 2.49
N ASN A 56 0.43 5.70 2.81
CA ASN A 56 0.78 6.75 1.86
C ASN A 56 1.58 7.85 2.59
N PRO A 57 2.91 7.92 2.38
CA PRO A 57 3.76 8.88 3.07
C PRO A 57 3.37 10.35 2.79
N ALA A 58 2.90 10.67 1.58
CA ALA A 58 2.45 12.02 1.25
C ALA A 58 1.16 12.40 2.02
N ARG A 59 0.22 11.45 2.14
CA ARG A 59 -1.03 11.61 2.90
C ARG A 59 -0.76 11.86 4.39
N SER A 60 0.27 11.23 4.96
CA SER A 60 0.68 11.46 6.35
C SER A 60 1.46 12.75 6.54
N THR A 61 2.31 13.12 5.56
CA THR A 61 3.13 14.33 5.64
C THR A 61 2.27 15.59 5.67
N GLY A 62 1.24 15.67 4.83
CA GLY A 62 0.37 16.86 4.72
C GLY A 62 -0.19 17.33 6.08
N PRO A 63 -1.02 16.53 6.77
CA PRO A 63 -1.56 16.90 8.08
C PRO A 63 -0.51 17.06 9.18
N ALA A 64 0.56 16.27 9.17
CA ALA A 64 1.60 16.33 10.20
C ALA A 64 2.29 17.70 10.26
N LEU A 65 2.45 18.37 9.12
CA LEU A 65 3.01 19.73 9.04
C LEU A 65 2.16 20.78 9.78
N PHE A 66 0.86 20.54 9.94
CA PHE A 66 -0.07 21.48 10.58
C PHE A 66 -0.53 21.02 11.98
N ALA A 67 -0.32 19.75 12.33
CA ALA A 67 -0.76 19.16 13.59
C ALA A 67 0.25 19.32 14.75
N GLY A 68 1.49 19.75 14.45
CA GLY A 68 2.53 20.05 15.44
C GLY A 68 3.62 18.99 15.59
N MET A 69 4.65 19.32 16.40
CA MET A 69 5.91 18.55 16.49
C MET A 69 5.71 17.08 16.86
N ALA A 70 4.78 16.76 17.76
CA ALA A 70 4.52 15.38 18.18
C ALA A 70 4.13 14.45 17.02
N HIS A 71 3.50 14.98 15.96
CA HIS A 71 3.15 14.21 14.76
C HIS A 71 4.32 14.13 13.77
N LEU A 72 5.12 15.19 13.66
CA LEU A 72 6.33 15.18 12.83
C LEU A 72 7.37 14.18 13.34
N GLU A 73 7.52 14.06 14.66
CA GLU A 73 8.42 13.07 15.29
C GLU A 73 8.04 11.62 14.98
N GLN A 74 6.76 11.35 14.67
CA GLN A 74 6.27 10.02 14.31
C GLN A 74 6.24 9.77 12.80
N LEU A 75 6.41 10.81 11.98
CA LEU A 75 6.21 10.77 10.54
C LEU A 75 7.12 9.75 9.83
N TRP A 76 8.34 9.52 10.36
CA TRP A 76 9.28 8.57 9.79
C TRP A 76 8.70 7.15 9.65
N LEU A 77 7.86 6.72 10.61
CA LEU A 77 7.23 5.40 10.59
C LEU A 77 6.31 5.26 9.37
N PHE A 78 5.58 6.32 9.05
CA PHE A 78 4.65 6.40 7.91
C PHE A 78 5.36 6.64 6.57
N TRP A 79 6.69 6.76 6.57
CA TRP A 79 7.50 6.63 5.37
C TRP A 79 8.06 5.22 5.24
N VAL A 80 8.73 4.73 6.29
CA VAL A 80 9.42 3.43 6.26
C VAL A 80 8.45 2.27 6.07
N ALA A 81 7.36 2.23 6.84
CA ALA A 81 6.44 1.10 6.82
C ALA A 81 5.69 0.96 5.49
N PRO A 82 5.09 2.04 4.92
CA PRO A 82 4.44 1.93 3.61
C PRO A 82 5.40 1.61 2.47
N ILE A 83 6.62 2.16 2.47
CA ILE A 83 7.62 1.86 1.44
C ILE A 83 8.03 0.38 1.52
N ALA A 84 8.32 -0.13 2.70
CA ALA A 84 8.68 -1.54 2.89
C ALA A 84 7.54 -2.46 2.45
N GLY A 85 6.30 -2.18 2.90
CA GLY A 85 5.12 -2.93 2.49
C GLY A 85 4.91 -2.91 0.98
N GLY A 86 5.00 -1.74 0.36
CA GLY A 86 4.82 -1.58 -1.08
C GLY A 86 5.85 -2.33 -1.91
N ILE A 87 7.13 -2.32 -1.52
CA ILE A 87 8.19 -3.10 -2.15
C ILE A 87 7.87 -4.59 -2.05
N LEU A 88 7.53 -5.08 -0.85
CA LEU A 88 7.20 -6.49 -0.64
C LEU A 88 5.97 -6.92 -1.46
N GLY A 89 4.93 -6.09 -1.51
CA GLY A 89 3.72 -6.35 -2.29
C GLY A 89 4.01 -6.42 -3.79
N ALA A 90 4.87 -5.52 -4.27
CA ALA A 90 5.29 -5.52 -5.66
C ALA A 90 6.13 -6.75 -6.03
N LEU A 91 7.07 -7.14 -5.17
CA LEU A 91 7.88 -8.34 -5.35
C LEU A 91 7.01 -9.60 -5.35
N ALA A 92 6.04 -9.70 -4.45
CA ALA A 92 5.10 -10.82 -4.41
C ALA A 92 4.23 -10.89 -5.67
N ALA A 93 3.71 -9.75 -6.15
CA ALA A 93 2.94 -9.71 -7.39
C ALA A 93 3.77 -10.20 -8.59
N ARG A 94 5.04 -9.78 -8.68
CA ARG A 94 5.96 -10.23 -9.72
C ARG A 94 6.32 -11.70 -9.61
N ALA A 95 6.49 -12.24 -8.41
CA ALA A 95 6.79 -13.65 -8.21
C ALA A 95 5.64 -14.58 -8.63
N LEU A 96 4.40 -14.07 -8.60
CA LEU A 96 3.19 -14.79 -9.04
C LEU A 96 2.78 -14.48 -10.48
N ASP A 97 3.54 -13.66 -11.20
CA ASP A 97 3.32 -13.48 -12.63
C ASP A 97 3.92 -14.68 -13.38
N GLU A 98 3.06 -15.63 -13.73
CA GLU A 98 3.38 -16.86 -14.49
C GLU A 98 3.80 -16.59 -15.94
N ARG A 99 4.10 -15.34 -16.31
CA ARG A 99 4.70 -15.01 -17.60
C ARG A 99 6.12 -15.50 -17.63
N THR A 100 6.24 -16.78 -17.93
CA THR A 100 7.44 -17.45 -18.41
C THR A 100 8.16 -16.55 -19.43
N PRO A 101 9.48 -16.35 -19.35
CA PRO A 101 10.24 -15.69 -20.40
C PRO A 101 10.30 -16.60 -21.64
N SER A 102 9.21 -16.65 -22.41
CA SER A 102 9.17 -17.28 -23.72
C SER A 102 8.03 -16.66 -24.53
N THR A 103 8.37 -16.21 -25.75
CA THR A 103 7.56 -15.51 -26.77
C THR A 103 7.69 -13.98 -26.65
N GLN A 104 8.84 -13.37 -26.99
CA GLN A 104 9.19 -13.03 -28.37
C GLN A 104 8.51 -13.88 -29.45
N GLN A 105 7.34 -13.44 -29.92
CA GLN A 105 6.93 -13.47 -31.32
C GLN A 105 6.05 -12.24 -31.58
#